data_AF-A0AB39ST74-F1
#
_entry.id   AF-A0AB39ST74-F1
#
_cell.length_a   1.000
_cell.length_b   1.000
_cell.length_c   1.000
_cell.angle_alpha   90.00
_cell.angle_beta   90.00
_cell.angle_gamma   90.00
#
_symmetry.space_group_name_H-M   'P 1'
#
loop_
_entity.id
_entity.type
_entity.pdbx_description
1 polymer ?
#
loop_
_entity_poly.entity_id
_entity_poly.type
_entity_poly.pdbx_seq_one_letter_code
_entity_poly.pdbx_strand_id
1 'polypeptide(L)'
;MDDLLKFLHARNEADNHAYAEVAYRFGGEAILDSHLPMLDLISMLVQKCAAMDPTDPRFAGLTYTLRVLAQSYAEHPDYREEWRPQSARQ
;
A
#
# COMPACT_ATOMS: atom_id res chain seq x y z
N MET A 1 -1.30 -11.13 -8.65
CA MET A 1 -1.94 -9.90 -8.14
C MET A 1 -2.22 -10.05 -6.66
N ASP A 2 -2.92 -11.11 -6.27
CA ASP A 2 -3.24 -11.44 -4.87
C ASP A 2 -2.05 -11.32 -3.91
N ASP A 3 -0.88 -11.85 -4.28
CA ASP A 3 0.30 -11.79 -3.42
C ASP A 3 0.76 -10.35 -3.15
N LEU A 4 0.69 -9.47 -4.16
CA LEU A 4 1.00 -8.05 -4.01
C LEU A 4 -0.01 -7.36 -3.07
N LEU A 5 -1.30 -7.70 -3.20
CA LEU A 5 -2.36 -7.14 -2.35
C LEU A 5 -2.19 -7.58 -0.89
N LYS A 6 -1.91 -8.87 -0.66
CA LYS A 6 -1.62 -9.42 0.67
C LYS A 6 -0.37 -8.78 1.27
N PHE A 7 0.68 -8.60 0.48
CA PHE A 7 1.91 -7.95 0.90
C PHE A 7 1.65 -6.50 1.35
N LEU A 8 0.98 -5.70 0.52
CA LEU A 8 0.65 -4.31 0.84
C LEU A 8 -0.25 -4.21 2.07
N HIS A 9 -1.23 -5.10 2.22
CA HIS A 9 -2.08 -5.13 3.40
C HIS A 9 -1.28 -5.41 4.68
N ALA A 10 -0.39 -6.42 4.65
CA ALA A 10 0.46 -6.75 5.79
C ALA A 10 1.41 -5.61 6.16
N ARG A 11 1.93 -4.87 5.17
CA ARG A 11 2.76 -3.68 5.43
C ARG A 11 1.95 -2.55 6.03
N ASN A 12 0.75 -2.29 5.50
CA ASN A 12 -0.14 -1.26 6.03
C ASN A 12 -0.52 -1.53 7.50
N GLU A 13 -0.79 -2.79 7.86
CA GLU A 13 -1.06 -3.19 9.25
C GLU A 13 0.17 -3.03 10.16
N ALA A 14 1.36 -3.41 9.68
CA ALA A 14 2.59 -3.26 10.45
C ALA A 14 2.92 -1.78 10.72
N ASP A 15 2.77 -0.93 9.70
CA ASP A 15 2.96 0.51 9.79
C ASP A 15 1.94 1.12 10.76
N ASN A 16 0.65 0.79 10.61
CA ASN A 16 -0.41 1.18 11.54
C ASN A 16 -0.06 0.84 13.00
N HIS A 17 0.47 -0.36 13.24
CA HIS A 17 0.85 -0.79 14.59
C HIS A 17 2.03 0.02 15.14
N ALA A 18 3.05 0.28 14.33
CA ALA A 18 4.17 1.14 14.70
C ALA A 18 3.70 2.57 15.04
N TYR A 19 2.73 3.11 14.28
CA TYR A 19 2.13 4.41 14.58
C TYR A 19 1.38 4.40 15.92
N ALA A 20 0.59 3.36 16.21
CA ALA A 20 -0.11 3.24 17.48
C ALA A 20 0.86 3.22 18.67
N GLU A 21 2.01 2.54 18.54
CA GLU A 21 3.07 2.52 19.56
C GLU A 21 3.69 3.92 19.75
N VAL A 22 3.99 4.64 18.67
CA VAL A 22 4.55 6.00 18.72
C VAL A 22 3.56 6.98 19.36
N ALA A 23 2.29 6.94 18.96
CA ALA A 23 1.25 7.78 19.53
C ALA A 23 1.07 7.53 21.04
N TYR A 24 1.12 6.25 21.45
CA TYR A 24 1.06 5.87 22.86
C TYR A 24 2.26 6.41 23.66
N ARG A 25 3.47 6.40 23.09
CA ARG A 25 4.69 6.84 23.79
C ARG A 25 4.89 8.35 23.83
N PHE A 26 4.55 9.07 22.77
CA PHE A 26 4.91 10.47 22.58
C PHE A 26 3.71 11.43 22.55
N GLY A 27 2.48 10.91 22.63
CA GLY A 27 1.25 11.70 22.61
C GLY A 27 0.68 11.86 21.20
N GLY A 28 -0.65 11.77 21.11
CA GLY A 28 -1.43 11.78 19.85
C GLY A 28 -1.37 13.08 19.03
N GLU A 29 -0.67 14.10 19.51
CA GLU A 29 -0.47 15.37 18.80
C GLU A 29 0.90 15.42 18.08
N ALA A 30 1.82 14.48 18.40
CA ALA A 30 3.23 14.64 18.04
C ALA A 30 3.54 14.41 16.54
N ILE A 31 2.75 13.65 15.77
CA ILE A 31 2.97 13.40 14.32
C ILE A 31 1.69 12.97 13.58
N LEU A 32 0.58 13.73 13.55
CA LEU A 32 -0.71 12.99 13.39
C LEU A 32 -1.84 13.50 12.49
N ASP A 33 -1.64 14.43 11.53
CA ASP A 33 -2.75 14.75 10.60
C ASP A 33 -2.65 14.08 9.21
N SER A 34 -1.45 13.82 8.67
CA SER A 34 -1.31 13.37 7.27
C SER A 34 -1.03 11.88 7.04
N HIS A 35 -0.56 11.14 8.06
CA HIS A 35 -0.10 9.75 7.87
C HIS A 35 -1.22 8.71 8.00
N LEU A 36 -2.17 8.90 8.92
CA LEU A 36 -3.34 8.02 9.03
C LEU A 36 -4.21 8.04 7.76
N PRO A 37 -4.53 9.23 7.17
CA PRO A 37 -5.26 9.27 5.90
C PRO A 37 -4.54 8.55 4.75
N MET A 38 -3.20 8.50 4.75
CA MET A 38 -2.44 7.79 3.73
C MET A 38 -2.52 6.27 3.87
N LEU A 39 -2.51 5.74 5.09
CA LEU A 39 -2.65 4.29 5.34
C LEU A 39 -4.08 3.81 5.06
N ASP A 40 -5.07 4.63 5.42
CA ASP A 40 -6.47 4.37 5.06
C ASP A 40 -6.67 4.40 3.55
N LEU A 41 -6.02 5.34 2.85
CA LEU A 41 -6.04 5.42 1.38
C LEU A 41 -5.42 4.15 0.76
N ILE A 42 -4.26 3.69 1.24
CA ILE A 42 -3.60 2.48 0.75
C ILE A 42 -4.53 1.26 0.96
N SER A 43 -5.09 1.10 2.16
CA SER A 43 -6.03 0.01 2.47
C SER A 43 -7.26 0.04 1.55
N MET A 44 -7.86 1.21 1.34
CA MET A 44 -8.99 1.36 0.42
C MET A 44 -8.60 0.98 -1.02
N LEU A 45 -7.43 1.39 -1.50
CA LEU A 45 -6.98 1.07 -2.87
C LEU A 45 -6.72 -0.43 -3.04
N VAL A 46 -6.12 -1.09 -2.05
CA VAL A 46 -5.89 -2.54 -2.05
C VAL A 46 -7.23 -3.28 -2.11
N GLN A 47 -8.19 -2.92 -1.25
CA GLN A 47 -9.53 -3.53 -1.22
C GLN A 47 -10.29 -3.29 -2.53
N LYS A 48 -10.24 -2.07 -3.07
CA LYS A 48 -10.86 -1.74 -4.36
C LYS A 48 -10.28 -2.57 -5.50
N CYS A 49 -8.97 -2.76 -5.54
CA CYS A 49 -8.33 -3.58 -6.58
C CYS A 49 -8.69 -5.06 -6.44
N ALA A 50 -8.79 -5.58 -5.22
CA ALA A 50 -9.16 -6.97 -4.96
C ALA A 50 -10.59 -7.28 -5.44
N ALA A 51 -11.52 -6.32 -5.31
CA ALA A 51 -12.91 -6.47 -5.68
C ALA A 51 -13.22 -6.06 -7.15
N MET A 52 -12.25 -5.49 -7.87
CA MET A 52 -12.45 -4.96 -9.22
C MET A 52 -12.31 -6.05 -10.27
N ASP A 53 -13.21 -6.05 -11.25
CA ASP A 53 -13.12 -6.91 -12.43
C ASP A 53 -11.84 -6.56 -13.23
N PRO A 54 -11.00 -7.54 -13.60
CA PRO A 54 -9.79 -7.29 -14.38
C PRO A 54 -10.04 -6.64 -15.76
N THR A 55 -11.25 -6.76 -16.30
CA THR A 55 -11.66 -6.14 -17.57
C THR A 55 -12.09 -4.67 -17.40
N ASP A 56 -12.25 -4.19 -16.17
CA ASP A 56 -12.53 -2.78 -15.90
C ASP A 56 -11.36 -1.91 -16.42
N PRO A 57 -11.62 -0.86 -17.20
CA PRO A 57 -10.57 -0.02 -17.78
C PRO A 57 -9.68 0.66 -16.73
N ARG A 58 -10.14 0.77 -15.47
CA ARG A 58 -9.37 1.35 -14.37
C ARG A 58 -8.40 0.36 -13.73
N PHE A 59 -8.59 -0.94 -13.95
CA PHE A 59 -7.83 -2.00 -13.28
C PHE A 59 -6.32 -1.88 -13.53
N ALA A 60 -5.92 -1.58 -14.77
CA ALA A 60 -4.51 -1.41 -15.12
C ALA A 60 -3.87 -0.21 -14.41
N GLY A 61 -4.58 0.92 -14.35
CA GLY A 61 -4.11 2.12 -13.64
C GLY A 61 -4.01 1.90 -12.14
N LEU A 62 -5.02 1.28 -11.53
CA LEU A 62 -5.02 0.97 -10.10
C LEU A 62 -3.91 -0.03 -9.74
N THR A 63 -3.72 -1.06 -10.56
CA THR A 63 -2.61 -2.01 -10.44
C THR A 63 -1.26 -1.31 -10.48
N TYR A 64 -1.07 -0.39 -11.44
CA TYR A 64 0.17 0.37 -11.57
C TYR A 64 0.43 1.21 -10.31
N THR A 65 -0.58 1.93 -9.81
CA THR A 65 -0.48 2.70 -8.57
C THR A 65 -0.08 1.83 -7.39
N LEU A 66 -0.66 0.64 -7.24
CA LEU A 66 -0.31 -0.29 -6.17
C LEU A 66 1.13 -0.79 -6.28
N ARG A 67 1.62 -1.04 -7.50
CA ARG A 67 3.03 -1.37 -7.73
C ARG A 67 3.98 -0.22 -7.36
N VAL A 68 3.60 1.02 -7.66
CA VAL A 68 4.37 2.21 -7.25
C VAL A 68 4.41 2.31 -5.73
N LEU A 69 3.29 2.12 -5.05
CA LEU A 69 3.23 2.11 -3.59
C LEU A 69 4.10 1.00 -3.00
N ALA A 70 4.07 -0.21 -3.59
CA ALA A 70 4.90 -1.32 -3.10
C ALA A 70 6.40 -1.06 -3.20
N GLN A 71 6.86 -0.15 -4.08
CA GLN A 71 8.28 0.19 -4.15
C GLN A 71 8.84 0.84 -2.87
N SER A 72 8.00 1.45 -2.03
CA SER A 72 8.47 1.97 -0.74
C SER A 72 9.01 0.86 0.18
N TYR A 73 8.68 -0.41 -0.12
CA TYR A 73 9.13 -1.60 0.60
C TYR A 73 10.12 -2.44 -0.22
N ALA A 74 10.81 -1.87 -1.21
CA ALA A 74 11.70 -2.63 -2.10
C ALA A 74 12.86 -3.34 -1.37
N GLU A 75 13.24 -2.88 -0.17
CA GLU A 75 14.27 -3.50 0.67
C GLU A 75 13.72 -4.62 1.57
N HIS A 76 12.40 -4.82 1.61
CA HIS A 76 11.78 -5.84 2.44
C HIS A 76 12.05 -7.25 1.87
N PRO A 77 12.43 -8.26 2.69
CA PRO A 77 12.75 -9.61 2.21
C PRO A 77 11.64 -10.29 1.39
N ASP A 78 10.39 -10.03 1.75
CA ASP A 78 9.22 -10.59 1.04
C ASP A 78 8.82 -9.80 -0.22
N TYR A 79 9.49 -8.69 -0.52
CA TYR A 79 9.26 -7.93 -1.74
C TYR A 79 9.74 -8.73 -2.95
N ARG A 80 8.92 -8.76 -4.01
CA ARG A 80 9.28 -9.43 -5.28
C ARG A 80 9.56 -8.42 -6.37
N GLU A 81 10.65 -8.60 -7.12
CA GLU A 81 11.02 -7.71 -8.23
C GLU A 81 9.94 -7.60 -9.31
N GLU A 82 9.14 -8.67 -9.50
CA GLU A 82 8.00 -8.70 -10.43
C GLU A 82 6.93 -7.65 -10.12
N TRP A 83 6.90 -7.12 -8.88
CA TRP A 83 5.99 -6.06 -8.47
C TRP A 83 6.49 -4.67 -8.82
N ARG A 84 7.70 -4.53 -9.37
CA ARG A 84 8.14 -3.22 -9.88
C ARG A 84 7.15 -2.73 -10.95
N PRO A 85 6.79 -1.43 -10.95
CA PRO A 85 6.04 -0.82 -12.02
C PRO A 85 6.81 -1.04 -13.31
N GLN A 86 6.20 -1.79 -14.22
CA GLN A 86 6.72 -1.91 -15.57
C GLN A 86 6.45 -0.56 -16.24
N SER A 87 7.48 0.06 -16.79
CA SER A 87 7.32 1.29 -17.58
C SER A 87 6.23 1.05 -18.62
N ALA A 88 5.14 1.80 -18.52
CA ALA A 88 4.12 1.81 -19.56
C ALA A 88 4.81 2.27 -20.84
N ARG A 89 5.12 1.33 -21.75
CA ARG A 89 5.45 1.71 -23.12
C ARG A 89 4.15 2.26 -23.70
N GLN A 90 4.10 3.58 -23.83
CA GLN A 90 3.14 4.29 -24.67
C GLN A 90 3.49 4.06 -26.15
#